data_AF-A0A1G9JAY1-F1
#
_entry.id   AF-A0A1G9JAY1-F1
#
_cell.length_a   1.000
_cell.length_b   1.000
_cell.length_c   1.000
_cell.angle_alpha   90.00
_cell.angle_beta   90.00
_cell.angle_gamma   90.00
#
_symmetry.space_group_name_H-M   'P 1'
#
loop_
_entity.id
_entity.type
_entity.pdbx_description
1 polymer ?
#
loop_
_entity_poly.entity_id
_entity_poly.type
_entity_poly.pdbx_seq_one_letter_code
_entity_poly.pdbx_strand_id
1 'polypeptide(L)'
;MRKWLMAAALAPLLMIVLIPALGGNEEEAAGCAPAGSTLQANAPDRGVGQWSAQQVANAAQLISVGAELNMPARAQTLIVAAAMDESNLIPQGQQGGITNAGGRAYGILQQTPYESGGDWGTIAQVMDIAYAARQFYRHLVEVPGWETMAPTAAIHAVQRNADPTVYAKFWDPALELVSAITSRGGSTSVDGSAGGAGQTAAALPGVVGDVDAAAGCGAGGGFTTAVVTGTGRDYVGPFNQAQLIAKVKELAASGQAWLSRCQNFAAQAMGRPNSGYPTANDAWATFVAQGTAHPANAADGRQIPVGAWVYFDTSNWAGHVGVYMGLQNGVPMVASTDAAPDGSYEANALNIVPFKAIEGWGPYLGWAAPWGERVETAPASTSTSATGSAGVGSVVMATANIPNRSGDAGLRTSMSRVVSTRPDFITLNEQQQRSLNELVAAAPGYAAYRDPNTPTGTGASQAKDTVVMWKASDWQAVAGGRVQIVEDDRNTYQGRVVVWDRYITWITLERQGGGAKVNVISVHHMTDPSRFGPNKPRRQQAYGNGMDTLLAVADRLESTGPVLIGGDFNVSAQQTGAWAAPAKMRAAGYGQVHTGVDYLFAPTNAKFTKSWNGPMVSDHRWLAAQIGAR
;
A
#
# COMPACT_ATOMS: atom_id res chain seq x y z
N MET A 1 58.20 -18.90 43.68
CA MET A 1 58.50 -17.45 43.73
C MET A 1 58.84 -16.97 42.32
N ARG A 2 58.44 -15.73 41.96
CA ARG A 2 58.67 -14.95 40.69
C ARG A 2 57.84 -15.42 39.47
N LYS A 3 56.72 -14.77 39.08
CA LYS A 3 56.45 -13.44 38.45
C LYS A 3 56.95 -13.28 36.99
N TRP A 4 56.02 -13.07 36.03
CA TRP A 4 55.87 -11.94 35.07
C TRP A 4 55.26 -12.31 33.67
N LEU A 5 54.00 -11.86 33.47
CA LEU A 5 53.30 -11.17 32.35
C LEU A 5 53.64 -11.36 30.83
N MET A 6 52.57 -11.76 30.10
CA MET A 6 51.87 -11.17 28.92
C MET A 6 52.44 -11.03 27.48
N ALA A 7 51.48 -11.31 26.56
CA ALA A 7 51.16 -10.72 25.23
C ALA A 7 51.66 -11.44 23.96
N ALA A 8 50.70 -11.83 23.11
CA ALA A 8 50.88 -12.30 21.73
C ALA A 8 50.10 -11.38 20.77
N ALA A 9 50.78 -10.91 19.73
CA ALA A 9 50.24 -10.10 18.64
C ALA A 9 50.07 -10.95 17.37
N LEU A 10 48.98 -10.74 16.63
CA LEU A 10 48.67 -11.38 15.33
C LEU A 10 48.93 -10.38 14.19
N ALA A 11 49.58 -10.86 13.14
CA ALA A 11 50.00 -10.13 11.93
C ALA A 11 48.89 -10.02 10.86
N PRO A 12 48.96 -9.04 9.92
CA PRO A 12 48.13 -9.04 8.73
C PRO A 12 48.89 -9.60 7.51
N LEU A 13 48.17 -10.33 6.64
CA LEU A 13 48.66 -10.89 5.37
C LEU A 13 48.20 -10.02 4.19
N LEU A 14 49.17 -9.58 3.40
CA LEU A 14 49.07 -8.72 2.23
C LEU A 14 48.73 -9.55 0.98
N MET A 15 47.71 -9.17 0.20
CA MET A 15 47.42 -9.74 -1.12
C MET A 15 47.62 -8.66 -2.19
N ILE A 16 48.57 -8.94 -3.09
CA ILE A 16 48.97 -8.13 -4.25
C ILE A 16 48.02 -8.43 -5.41
N VAL A 17 47.49 -7.39 -6.07
CA VAL A 17 46.86 -7.50 -7.40
C VAL A 17 47.57 -6.54 -8.35
N LEU A 18 48.08 -7.09 -9.45
CA LEU A 18 48.81 -6.40 -10.54
C LEU A 18 47.86 -5.57 -11.42
N ILE A 19 48.32 -4.37 -11.80
CA ILE A 19 47.73 -3.47 -12.79
C ILE A 19 48.38 -3.73 -14.16
N PRO A 20 47.63 -3.79 -15.28
CA PRO A 20 48.14 -3.35 -16.57
C PRO A 20 47.58 -1.97 -16.92
N ALA A 21 48.48 -1.00 -17.06
CA ALA A 21 48.18 0.32 -17.59
C ALA A 21 48.18 0.24 -19.13
N LEU A 22 47.06 0.54 -19.76
CA LEU A 22 46.97 1.01 -21.14
C LEU A 22 45.94 2.14 -21.17
N GLY A 23 46.41 3.34 -21.50
CA GLY A 23 45.61 4.55 -21.50
C GLY A 23 44.72 4.71 -22.73
N GLY A 24 43.78 5.66 -22.61
CA GLY A 24 43.03 6.22 -23.73
C GLY A 24 41.51 6.12 -23.56
N ASN A 25 40.92 7.26 -23.19
CA ASN A 25 39.52 7.66 -23.34
C ASN A 25 38.54 7.09 -22.30
N GLU A 26 38.30 7.89 -21.25
CA GLU A 26 37.13 7.79 -20.39
C GLU A 26 35.89 8.19 -21.22
N GLU A 27 35.28 7.23 -21.90
CA GLU A 27 33.83 7.24 -22.13
C GLU A 27 33.18 6.70 -20.86
N GLU A 28 32.50 7.59 -20.13
CA GLU A 28 31.65 7.21 -19.01
C GLU A 28 30.68 6.12 -19.44
N ALA A 29 30.77 4.97 -18.78
CA ALA A 29 29.76 3.94 -18.83
C ALA A 29 28.45 4.50 -18.29
N ALA A 30 27.57 4.93 -19.20
CA ALA A 30 26.17 5.20 -18.93
C ALA A 30 25.46 3.88 -18.54
N GLY A 31 25.65 3.47 -17.29
CA GLY A 31 24.87 2.42 -16.64
C GLY A 31 23.49 2.97 -16.28
N CYS A 32 22.43 2.26 -16.71
CA CYS A 32 21.03 2.59 -16.47
C CYS A 32 20.74 2.97 -15.00
N ALA A 33 20.70 4.27 -14.71
CA ALA A 33 19.84 4.80 -13.66
C ALA A 33 18.41 4.84 -14.21
N PRO A 34 17.37 4.48 -13.43
CA PRO A 34 16.01 4.87 -13.79
C PRO A 34 16.01 6.40 -13.93
N ALA A 35 15.52 6.91 -15.06
CA ALA A 35 15.45 8.33 -15.36
C ALA A 35 14.47 9.02 -14.40
N GLY A 36 14.92 9.30 -13.18
CA GLY A 36 14.24 10.18 -12.24
C GLY A 36 14.57 11.61 -12.60
N SER A 37 13.55 12.44 -12.82
CA SER A 37 13.75 13.86 -13.10
C SER A 37 14.41 14.56 -11.91
N THR A 38 15.48 15.30 -12.17
CA THR A 38 16.11 16.24 -11.23
C THR A 38 15.15 17.41 -10.99
N LEU A 39 14.97 17.80 -9.72
CA LEU A 39 14.15 18.95 -9.37
C LEU A 39 14.94 20.25 -9.53
N GLN A 40 14.25 21.32 -9.92
CA GLN A 40 14.76 22.69 -9.88
C GLN A 40 13.97 23.46 -8.82
N ALA A 41 14.69 24.05 -7.86
CA ALA A 41 14.07 24.79 -6.76
C ALA A 41 13.73 26.22 -7.18
N ASN A 42 12.49 26.63 -6.90
CA ASN A 42 12.00 28.00 -7.01
C ASN A 42 11.49 28.42 -5.63
N ALA A 43 12.35 28.98 -4.79
CA ALA A 43 11.98 29.41 -3.46
C ALA A 43 11.16 30.72 -3.52
N PRO A 44 9.91 30.74 -3.03
CA PRO A 44 9.19 32.00 -2.88
C PRO A 44 9.78 32.82 -1.71
N ASP A 45 9.74 34.16 -1.80
CA ASP A 45 10.14 35.08 -0.71
C ASP A 45 9.16 35.09 0.50
N ARG A 46 8.37 34.04 0.65
CA ARG A 46 7.33 33.87 1.69
C ARG A 46 7.34 32.44 2.24
N GLY A 47 6.75 32.26 3.42
CA GLY A 47 6.57 30.93 4.00
C GLY A 47 5.66 30.02 3.18
N VAL A 48 5.80 28.71 3.40
CA VAL A 48 5.02 27.64 2.76
C VAL A 48 4.45 26.75 3.86
N GLY A 49 3.13 26.69 3.99
CA GLY A 49 2.47 25.94 5.05
C GLY A 49 2.94 26.40 6.43
N GLN A 50 3.44 25.47 7.24
CA GLN A 50 4.02 25.74 8.57
C GLN A 50 5.47 26.27 8.53
N TRP A 51 6.11 26.31 7.36
CA TRP A 51 7.53 26.66 7.22
C TRP A 51 7.70 28.15 6.95
N SER A 52 8.59 28.80 7.71
CA SER A 52 8.97 30.20 7.50
C SER A 52 9.74 30.39 6.19
N ALA A 53 9.79 31.63 5.68
CA ALA A 53 10.54 31.95 4.46
C ALA A 53 12.02 31.54 4.55
N GLN A 54 12.63 31.64 5.74
CA GLN A 54 14.01 31.20 5.95
C GLN A 54 14.17 29.68 5.84
N GLN A 55 13.24 28.90 6.40
CA GLN A 55 13.26 27.44 6.29
C GLN A 55 13.03 26.99 4.85
N VAL A 56 12.15 27.68 4.12
CA VAL A 56 11.88 27.46 2.70
C VAL A 56 13.14 27.73 1.86
N ALA A 57 13.83 28.85 2.11
CA ALA A 57 15.08 29.19 1.42
C ALA A 57 16.19 28.16 1.69
N ASN A 58 16.33 27.71 2.93
CA ASN A 58 17.30 26.67 3.29
C ASN A 58 16.97 25.32 2.62
N ALA A 59 15.70 24.91 2.60
CA ALA A 59 15.26 23.71 1.89
C ALA A 59 15.56 23.80 0.39
N ALA A 60 15.31 24.95 -0.23
CA ALA A 60 15.64 25.19 -1.64
C ALA A 60 17.14 25.10 -1.93
N GLN A 61 18.01 25.52 -1.00
CA GLN A 61 19.47 25.33 -1.13
C GLN A 61 19.85 23.83 -1.12
N LEU A 62 19.27 23.02 -0.23
CA LEU A 62 19.51 21.57 -0.19
C LEU A 62 19.10 20.88 -1.52
N ILE A 63 17.98 21.31 -2.09
CA ILE A 63 17.45 20.82 -3.38
C ILE A 63 18.36 21.28 -4.52
N SER A 64 18.76 22.56 -4.55
CA SER A 64 19.62 23.13 -5.59
C SER A 64 20.98 22.43 -5.68
N VAL A 65 21.58 22.08 -4.55
CA VAL A 65 22.82 21.26 -4.53
C VAL A 65 22.58 19.86 -5.08
N GLY A 66 21.43 19.26 -4.78
CA GLY A 66 21.05 17.98 -5.39
C GLY A 66 20.91 18.10 -6.90
N ALA A 67 20.39 19.23 -7.38
CA ALA A 67 20.28 19.53 -8.80
C ALA A 67 21.65 19.69 -9.47
N GLU A 68 22.59 20.41 -8.84
CA GLU A 68 24.00 20.53 -9.30
C GLU A 68 24.67 19.16 -9.43
N LEU A 69 24.31 18.22 -8.57
CA LEU A 69 24.86 16.86 -8.55
C LEU A 69 24.04 15.85 -9.38
N ASN A 70 23.03 16.29 -10.14
CA ASN A 70 22.10 15.43 -10.89
C ASN A 70 21.41 14.36 -10.03
N MET A 71 21.22 14.62 -8.73
CA MET A 71 20.52 13.71 -7.84
C MET A 71 19.03 13.65 -8.21
N PRO A 72 18.39 12.47 -8.20
CA PRO A 72 16.98 12.35 -8.54
C PRO A 72 16.10 12.98 -7.46
N ALA A 73 14.88 13.35 -7.80
CA ALA A 73 13.91 13.98 -6.90
C ALA A 73 13.81 13.32 -5.52
N ARG A 74 13.80 11.98 -5.47
CA ARG A 74 13.78 11.21 -4.22
C ARG A 74 14.94 11.60 -3.29
N ALA A 75 16.18 11.65 -3.79
CA ALA A 75 17.33 12.06 -2.99
C ALA A 75 17.18 13.49 -2.46
N GLN A 76 16.68 14.39 -3.30
CA GLN A 76 16.44 15.78 -2.93
C GLN A 76 15.35 15.91 -1.85
N THR A 77 14.34 15.03 -1.85
CA THR A 77 13.36 14.94 -0.76
C THR A 77 13.95 14.31 0.51
N LEU A 78 14.79 13.28 0.39
CA LEU A 78 15.40 12.61 1.55
C LEU A 78 16.23 13.58 2.39
N ILE A 79 17.01 14.45 1.75
CA ILE A 79 17.83 15.42 2.48
C ILE A 79 16.99 16.50 3.17
N VAL A 80 15.87 16.92 2.56
CA VAL A 80 14.94 17.87 3.17
C VAL A 80 14.27 17.24 4.39
N ALA A 81 13.85 15.97 4.30
CA ALA A 81 13.30 15.22 5.44
C ALA A 81 14.32 15.05 6.57
N ALA A 82 15.59 14.80 6.24
CA ALA A 82 16.67 14.75 7.21
C ALA A 82 16.82 16.10 7.93
N ALA A 83 16.93 17.20 7.17
CA ALA A 83 17.09 18.54 7.74
C ALA A 83 15.90 19.02 8.58
N MET A 84 14.68 18.55 8.29
CA MET A 84 13.50 18.81 9.13
C MET A 84 13.64 18.20 10.52
N ASP A 85 14.11 16.96 10.63
CA ASP A 85 14.35 16.33 11.95
C ASP A 85 15.55 16.95 12.64
N GLU A 86 16.69 17.05 11.93
CA GLU A 86 17.97 17.38 12.55
C GLU A 86 18.00 18.81 13.07
N SER A 87 17.36 19.75 12.38
CA SER A 87 17.53 21.17 12.69
C SER A 87 16.29 22.03 12.48
N ASN A 88 15.15 21.41 12.15
CA ASN A 88 13.95 22.12 11.73
C ASN A 88 14.24 23.08 10.55
N LEU A 89 15.10 22.65 9.61
CA LEU A 89 15.56 23.41 8.43
C LEU A 89 16.36 24.69 8.74
N ILE A 90 16.93 24.85 9.94
CA ILE A 90 17.73 26.01 10.32
C ILE A 90 19.10 25.55 10.85
N PRO A 91 20.25 25.94 10.28
CA PRO A 91 21.56 25.59 10.83
C PRO A 91 21.72 25.98 12.32
N GLN A 92 22.14 25.03 13.16
CA GLN A 92 22.34 25.22 14.62
C GLN A 92 23.77 24.83 15.06
N GLY A 93 24.22 25.31 16.23
CA GLY A 93 25.36 24.74 16.96
C GLY A 93 26.52 25.68 17.33
N GLN A 94 26.73 26.79 16.60
CA GLN A 94 27.87 27.68 16.88
C GLN A 94 27.64 28.67 18.05
N GLN A 95 26.38 28.92 18.44
CA GLN A 95 26.00 29.94 19.44
C GLN A 95 24.86 29.48 20.38
N GLY A 96 24.88 28.23 20.85
CA GLY A 96 23.91 27.76 21.87
C GLY A 96 22.55 27.27 21.32
N GLY A 97 22.54 26.68 20.13
CA GLY A 97 21.37 26.00 19.56
C GLY A 97 21.22 24.53 20.00
N ILE A 98 20.17 23.85 19.53
CA ILE A 98 20.01 22.39 19.75
C ILE A 98 21.15 21.67 19.03
N THR A 99 21.92 20.89 19.77
CA THR A 99 23.05 20.10 19.27
C THR A 99 22.83 18.62 19.58
N ASN A 100 22.86 17.78 18.55
CA ASN A 100 22.81 16.33 18.69
C ASN A 100 24.18 15.75 19.12
N ALA A 101 24.24 14.43 19.32
CA ALA A 101 25.46 13.70 19.69
C ALA A 101 26.17 14.25 20.96
N GLY A 102 25.41 14.76 21.94
CA GLY A 102 25.95 15.29 23.19
C GLY A 102 26.72 16.60 23.03
N GLY A 103 26.32 17.47 22.07
CA GLY A 103 26.99 18.75 21.84
C GLY A 103 28.06 18.73 20.76
N ARG A 104 28.12 17.65 19.97
CA ARG A 104 29.20 17.39 19.01
C ARG A 104 28.77 17.52 17.55
N ALA A 105 27.49 17.74 17.30
CA ALA A 105 26.90 17.86 15.97
C ALA A 105 26.48 19.30 15.65
N TYR A 106 26.66 19.71 14.39
CA TYR A 106 26.48 21.10 13.95
C TYR A 106 25.79 21.18 12.57
N GLY A 107 25.25 22.36 12.28
CA GLY A 107 24.68 22.70 10.97
C GLY A 107 23.27 22.17 10.75
N ILE A 108 22.79 22.30 9.52
CA ILE A 108 21.41 22.00 9.12
C ILE A 108 21.09 20.49 9.16
N LEU A 109 22.11 19.64 9.07
CA LEU A 109 22.01 18.18 9.12
C LEU A 109 22.60 17.58 10.39
N GLN A 110 23.02 18.39 11.36
CA GLN A 110 23.64 17.95 12.62
C GLN A 110 24.77 16.92 12.38
N GLN A 111 25.67 17.26 11.48
CA GLN A 111 26.82 16.42 11.14
C GLN A 111 27.93 16.62 12.17
N THR A 112 28.68 15.56 12.50
CA THR A 112 29.76 15.63 13.49
C THR A 112 31.08 16.01 12.79
N PRO A 113 31.64 17.21 13.02
CA PRO A 113 32.85 17.66 12.36
C PRO A 113 34.12 17.04 12.98
N TYR A 114 35.26 17.21 12.31
CA TYR A 114 36.57 16.68 12.69
C TYR A 114 37.00 17.14 14.09
N GLU A 115 36.75 18.40 14.44
CA GLU A 115 37.06 18.99 15.74
C GLU A 115 36.28 18.32 16.88
N SER A 116 35.14 17.70 16.54
CA SER A 116 34.32 16.92 17.46
C SER A 116 34.46 15.42 17.23
N GLY A 117 35.48 14.95 16.51
CA GLY A 117 35.81 13.54 16.30
C GLY A 117 34.92 12.78 15.32
N GLY A 118 34.22 13.48 14.42
CA GLY A 118 33.50 12.87 13.30
C GLY A 118 34.27 12.97 11.98
N ASP A 119 33.64 12.60 10.88
CA ASP A 119 34.22 12.45 9.54
C ASP A 119 33.61 13.41 8.48
N TRP A 120 32.77 14.35 8.90
CA TRP A 120 31.93 15.14 7.96
C TRP A 120 32.56 16.43 7.43
N GLY A 121 33.63 16.96 8.03
CA GLY A 121 34.22 18.26 7.66
C GLY A 121 34.67 19.06 8.87
N THR A 122 35.16 20.28 8.68
CA THR A 122 35.38 21.24 9.77
C THR A 122 34.06 21.83 10.28
N ILE A 123 34.06 22.46 11.45
CA ILE A 123 32.86 23.16 11.98
C ILE A 123 32.33 24.19 10.98
N ALA A 124 33.21 24.97 10.34
CA ALA A 124 32.81 25.97 9.35
C ALA A 124 32.15 25.33 8.11
N GLN A 125 32.65 24.16 7.71
CA GLN A 125 32.11 23.41 6.57
C GLN A 125 30.75 22.80 6.87
N VAL A 126 30.55 22.15 8.02
CA VAL A 126 29.23 21.56 8.35
C VAL A 126 28.15 22.61 8.65
N MET A 127 28.53 23.85 8.99
CA MET A 127 27.61 24.98 9.13
C MET A 127 27.17 25.57 7.77
N ASP A 128 27.94 25.34 6.70
CA ASP A 128 27.57 25.72 5.34
C ASP A 128 26.58 24.71 4.76
N ILE A 129 25.36 25.18 4.44
CA ILE A 129 24.26 24.33 3.96
C ILE A 129 24.67 23.56 2.70
N ALA A 130 25.39 24.21 1.79
CA ALA A 130 25.73 23.61 0.51
C ALA A 130 26.81 22.53 0.64
N TYR A 131 27.81 22.76 1.49
CA TYR A 131 28.80 21.74 1.83
C TYR A 131 28.15 20.55 2.55
N ALA A 132 27.34 20.80 3.59
CA ALA A 132 26.65 19.75 4.33
C ALA A 132 25.79 18.88 3.40
N ALA A 133 25.11 19.51 2.43
CA ALA A 133 24.32 18.82 1.43
C ALA A 133 25.14 17.95 0.48
N ARG A 134 26.27 18.48 -0.02
CA ARG A 134 27.19 17.70 -0.86
C ARG A 134 27.70 16.45 -0.14
N GLN A 135 28.03 16.54 1.14
CA GLN A 135 28.46 15.36 1.92
C GLN A 135 27.34 14.35 2.09
N PHE A 136 26.11 14.80 2.39
CA PHE A 136 24.95 13.89 2.50
C PHE A 136 24.72 13.11 1.20
N TYR A 137 24.70 13.77 0.04
CA TYR A 137 24.48 13.11 -1.24
C TYR A 137 25.61 12.12 -1.60
N ARG A 138 26.87 12.48 -1.31
CA ARG A 138 28.02 11.57 -1.50
C ARG A 138 27.87 10.29 -0.70
N HIS A 139 27.47 10.40 0.56
CA HIS A 139 27.21 9.20 1.37
C HIS A 139 25.95 8.46 0.95
N LEU A 140 24.90 9.15 0.48
CA LEU A 140 23.67 8.51 0.02
C LEU A 140 23.91 7.56 -1.15
N VAL A 141 24.69 7.97 -2.16
CA VAL A 141 24.98 7.12 -3.34
C VAL A 141 25.84 5.90 -3.00
N GLU A 142 26.55 5.91 -1.88
CA GLU A 142 27.33 4.77 -1.39
C GLU A 142 26.45 3.73 -0.67
N VAL A 143 25.20 4.07 -0.30
CA VAL A 143 24.26 3.16 0.37
C VAL A 143 23.62 2.20 -0.64
N PRO A 144 23.89 0.88 -0.62
CA PRO A 144 23.35 -0.03 -1.63
C PRO A 144 21.81 -0.10 -1.58
N GLY A 145 21.15 0.20 -2.69
CA GLY A 145 19.69 0.09 -2.83
C GLY A 145 18.88 1.22 -2.20
N TRP A 146 19.53 2.34 -1.83
CA TRP A 146 18.89 3.51 -1.22
C TRP A 146 17.67 4.03 -2.02
N GLU A 147 17.67 3.83 -3.34
CA GLU A 147 16.61 4.22 -4.28
C GLU A 147 15.28 3.55 -3.97
N THR A 148 15.33 2.36 -3.38
CA THR A 148 14.16 1.50 -3.09
C THR A 148 13.90 1.34 -1.60
N MET A 149 14.83 1.76 -0.74
CA MET A 149 14.68 1.72 0.72
C MET A 149 13.56 2.62 1.21
N ALA A 150 12.94 2.24 2.33
CA ALA A 150 12.07 3.16 3.07
C ALA A 150 12.84 4.47 3.37
N PRO A 151 12.22 5.66 3.22
CA PRO A 151 12.92 6.93 3.35
C PRO A 151 13.71 7.07 4.66
N THR A 152 13.11 6.67 5.78
CA THR A 152 13.78 6.69 7.09
C THR A 152 15.00 5.78 7.14
N ALA A 153 14.97 4.63 6.44
CA ALA A 153 16.08 3.70 6.38
C ALA A 153 17.24 4.25 5.52
N ALA A 154 16.93 4.90 4.39
CA ALA A 154 17.94 5.55 3.56
C ALA A 154 18.63 6.70 4.31
N ILE A 155 17.85 7.57 4.97
CA ILE A 155 18.39 8.69 5.76
C ILE A 155 19.20 8.16 6.95
N HIS A 156 18.69 7.16 7.68
CA HIS A 156 19.41 6.53 8.78
C HIS A 156 20.73 5.89 8.33
N ALA A 157 20.76 5.23 7.17
CA ALA A 157 21.99 4.64 6.65
C ALA A 157 23.08 5.68 6.40
N VAL A 158 22.69 6.90 5.98
CA VAL A 158 23.61 8.04 5.80
C VAL A 158 23.99 8.68 7.14
N GLN A 159 23.00 9.04 7.95
CA GLN A 159 23.19 9.85 9.16
C GLN A 159 23.65 9.03 10.38
N ARG A 160 23.44 7.71 10.37
CA ARG A 160 23.85 6.76 11.43
C ARG A 160 23.37 7.19 12.83
N ASN A 161 22.17 7.76 12.92
CA ASN A 161 21.56 8.18 14.18
C ASN A 161 21.06 6.97 15.02
N ALA A 162 20.69 7.17 16.29
CA ALA A 162 20.36 6.06 17.20
C ALA A 162 19.00 5.38 16.93
N ASP A 163 18.03 6.11 16.38
CA ASP A 163 16.68 5.61 16.08
C ASP A 163 16.46 5.55 14.56
N PRO A 164 16.40 4.35 13.95
CA PRO A 164 16.24 4.20 12.50
C PRO A 164 14.87 4.65 11.99
N THR A 165 13.91 4.97 12.87
CA THR A 165 12.54 5.35 12.52
C THR A 165 12.25 6.85 12.67
N VAL A 166 13.18 7.64 13.22
CA VAL A 166 12.91 9.04 13.59
C VAL A 166 12.49 9.91 12.40
N TYR A 167 13.02 9.62 11.21
CA TYR A 167 12.75 10.40 9.99
C TYR A 167 11.42 10.03 9.33
N ALA A 168 10.79 8.92 9.71
CA ALA A 168 9.56 8.44 9.09
C ALA A 168 8.45 9.50 9.11
N LYS A 169 8.35 10.28 10.19
CA LYS A 169 7.36 11.35 10.36
C LYS A 169 7.61 12.59 9.49
N PHE A 170 8.81 12.76 8.94
CA PHE A 170 9.20 13.93 8.14
C PHE A 170 9.20 13.70 6.64
N TRP A 171 9.12 12.45 6.19
CA TRP A 171 9.01 12.14 4.77
C TRP A 171 7.86 12.90 4.12
N ASP A 172 6.71 12.83 4.77
CA ASP A 172 5.46 13.39 4.33
C ASP A 172 5.46 14.96 4.31
N PRO A 173 5.87 15.66 5.40
CA PRO A 173 6.11 17.11 5.35
C PRO A 173 7.17 17.55 4.34
N ALA A 174 8.22 16.74 4.11
CA ALA A 174 9.25 17.03 3.13
C ALA A 174 8.72 16.96 1.70
N LEU A 175 7.88 15.97 1.38
CA LEU A 175 7.17 15.89 0.10
C LEU A 175 6.33 17.14 -0.15
N GLU A 176 5.58 17.61 0.86
CA GLU A 176 4.75 18.82 0.75
C GLU A 176 5.61 20.06 0.44
N LEU A 177 6.67 20.28 1.23
CA LEU A 177 7.54 21.43 1.05
C LEU A 177 8.26 21.39 -0.31
N VAL A 178 8.80 20.23 -0.70
CA VAL A 178 9.49 20.04 -1.98
C VAL A 178 8.51 20.23 -3.15
N SER A 179 7.29 19.72 -3.06
CA SER A 179 6.21 19.95 -4.05
C SER A 179 5.90 21.42 -4.25
N ALA A 180 5.79 22.17 -3.16
CA ALA A 180 5.45 23.58 -3.22
C ALA A 180 6.56 24.47 -3.79
N ILE A 181 7.82 24.03 -3.79
CA ILE A 181 8.97 24.86 -4.15
C ILE A 181 9.80 24.33 -5.32
N THR A 182 9.31 23.33 -6.07
CA THR A 182 10.08 22.76 -7.19
C THR A 182 9.29 22.54 -8.47
N SER A 183 10.01 22.52 -9.58
CA SER A 183 9.53 22.20 -10.93
C SER A 183 10.44 21.18 -11.60
N ARG A 184 9.99 20.55 -12.69
CA ARG A 184 10.78 19.56 -13.44
C ARG A 184 11.86 20.28 -14.26
N GLY A 185 13.14 20.00 -13.98
CA GLY A 185 14.24 20.48 -14.81
C GLY A 185 14.18 19.83 -16.19
N GLY A 186 13.92 20.62 -17.24
CA GLY A 186 13.81 20.15 -18.63
C GLY A 186 12.72 20.80 -19.48
N SER A 187 11.83 21.61 -18.89
CA SER A 187 10.91 22.43 -19.69
C SER A 187 11.65 23.67 -20.19
N THR A 188 12.19 23.62 -21.41
CA THR A 188 12.53 24.83 -22.14
C THR A 188 11.26 25.63 -22.36
N SER A 189 11.18 26.78 -21.71
CA SER A 189 10.19 27.82 -21.96
C SER A 189 10.17 28.15 -23.46
N VAL A 190 9.07 27.87 -24.13
CA VAL A 190 8.77 28.52 -25.41
C VAL A 190 7.84 29.66 -25.10
N ASP A 191 8.42 30.86 -25.08
CA ASP A 191 7.68 32.12 -25.07
C ASP A 191 6.87 32.27 -26.37
N GLY A 192 5.73 32.94 -26.26
CA GLY A 192 4.59 32.82 -27.19
C GLY A 192 4.73 33.38 -28.60
N SER A 193 3.78 32.99 -29.47
CA SER A 193 3.03 33.87 -30.39
C SER A 193 2.09 33.07 -31.30
N ALA A 194 0.80 33.43 -31.24
CA ALA A 194 -0.27 33.40 -32.25
C ALA A 194 -0.36 32.29 -33.33
N GLY A 195 -1.58 31.73 -33.46
CA GLY A 195 -2.23 31.64 -34.78
C GLY A 195 -2.92 30.32 -35.15
N GLY A 196 -4.25 30.37 -35.34
CA GLY A 196 -4.90 29.78 -36.53
C GLY A 196 -5.33 28.31 -36.52
N ALA A 197 -6.57 28.09 -36.06
CA ALA A 197 -7.65 27.28 -36.65
C ALA A 197 -7.39 26.06 -37.58
N GLY A 198 -8.14 24.98 -37.31
CA GLY A 198 -8.53 23.93 -38.27
C GLY A 198 -8.89 22.60 -37.59
N GLN A 199 -10.08 22.47 -36.97
CA GLN A 199 -11.25 21.70 -37.48
C GLN A 199 -11.01 20.17 -37.62
N THR A 200 -11.87 19.21 -37.22
CA THR A 200 -13.19 19.12 -36.56
C THR A 200 -13.48 17.63 -36.38
N ALA A 201 -14.18 17.25 -35.30
CA ALA A 201 -15.32 16.32 -35.31
C ALA A 201 -16.03 16.48 -33.94
N ALA A 202 -16.91 17.46 -33.82
CA ALA A 202 -18.35 17.40 -34.11
C ALA A 202 -19.17 16.88 -32.90
N ALA A 203 -19.97 17.81 -32.38
CA ALA A 203 -20.69 17.82 -31.12
C ALA A 203 -21.99 16.98 -31.11
N LEU A 204 -22.53 16.80 -29.90
CA LEU A 204 -23.97 16.92 -29.66
C LEU A 204 -24.26 18.10 -28.70
N PRO A 205 -25.42 18.75 -28.82
CA PRO A 205 -25.59 20.21 -28.63
C PRO A 205 -26.51 20.62 -27.47
N GLY A 206 -26.37 21.88 -27.00
CA GLY A 206 -27.49 22.68 -26.47
C GLY A 206 -27.36 23.26 -25.04
N VAL A 207 -26.83 24.49 -24.95
CA VAL A 207 -27.21 25.71 -24.15
C VAL A 207 -27.91 25.52 -22.78
N VAL A 208 -27.66 26.21 -21.65
CA VAL A 208 -27.09 27.51 -21.19
C VAL A 208 -26.72 27.28 -19.69
N GLY A 209 -25.71 27.88 -19.06
CA GLY A 209 -25.67 29.27 -18.60
C GLY A 209 -25.62 29.35 -17.06
N ASP A 210 -24.43 29.68 -16.54
CA ASP A 210 -24.05 30.33 -15.28
C ASP A 210 -24.78 30.12 -13.94
N VAL A 211 -23.94 29.76 -12.96
CA VAL A 211 -23.93 30.00 -11.50
C VAL A 211 -25.22 29.92 -10.69
N ASP A 212 -25.24 28.94 -9.79
CA ASP A 212 -25.56 29.21 -8.38
C ASP A 212 -24.58 28.43 -7.49
N ALA A 213 -23.96 29.19 -6.60
CA ALA A 213 -23.08 28.70 -5.56
C ALA A 213 -23.81 27.75 -4.59
N ALA A 214 -23.07 26.74 -4.12
CA ALA A 214 -23.26 26.09 -2.84
C ALA A 214 -24.69 25.67 -2.45
N ALA A 215 -25.11 24.49 -2.92
CA ALA A 215 -26.00 23.62 -2.16
C ALA A 215 -25.24 22.33 -1.84
N GLY A 216 -25.08 22.07 -0.55
CA GLY A 216 -24.12 21.14 0.01
C GLY A 216 -24.22 19.70 -0.50
N CYS A 217 -23.13 18.97 -0.27
CA CYS A 217 -23.03 17.52 -0.29
C CYS A 217 -24.38 16.82 -0.04
N GLY A 218 -25.11 16.55 -1.12
CA GLY A 218 -26.47 16.05 -1.10
C GLY A 218 -26.59 14.89 -2.06
N ALA A 219 -26.64 13.69 -1.50
CA ALA A 219 -27.01 12.47 -2.20
C ALA A 219 -28.30 12.70 -3.00
N GLY A 220 -28.29 12.45 -4.31
CA GLY A 220 -29.50 12.57 -5.13
C GLY A 220 -29.33 12.27 -6.61
N GLY A 221 -28.13 12.45 -7.18
CA GLY A 221 -27.84 11.98 -8.54
C GLY A 221 -27.42 10.52 -8.52
N GLY A 222 -28.15 9.64 -9.22
CA GLY A 222 -27.73 8.26 -9.42
C GLY A 222 -26.40 8.23 -10.17
N PHE A 223 -25.37 7.65 -9.54
CA PHE A 223 -24.13 7.32 -10.22
C PHE A 223 -24.32 6.01 -11.01
N THR A 224 -23.79 5.95 -12.22
CA THR A 224 -23.84 4.79 -13.13
C THR A 224 -22.45 4.50 -13.67
N THR A 225 -22.18 3.30 -14.16
CA THR A 225 -20.93 2.97 -14.83
C THR A 225 -21.02 3.37 -16.30
N ALA A 226 -19.93 3.91 -16.88
CA ALA A 226 -19.82 3.94 -18.33
C ALA A 226 -19.62 2.49 -18.78
N VAL A 227 -20.59 1.92 -19.50
CA VAL A 227 -20.40 0.59 -20.11
C VAL A 227 -19.38 0.74 -21.22
N VAL A 228 -18.12 0.58 -20.87
CA VAL A 228 -17.10 0.26 -21.85
C VAL A 228 -17.30 -1.21 -22.18
N THR A 229 -17.92 -1.46 -23.33
CA THR A 229 -18.18 -2.82 -23.80
C THR A 229 -16.85 -3.53 -24.10
N GLY A 230 -16.54 -4.60 -23.35
CA GLY A 230 -15.38 -5.45 -23.61
C GLY A 230 -15.02 -6.52 -22.57
N THR A 231 -15.32 -6.37 -21.27
CA THR A 231 -14.67 -7.20 -20.23
C THR A 231 -15.56 -7.79 -19.12
N GLY A 232 -16.86 -7.48 -19.10
CA GLY A 232 -17.77 -8.07 -18.10
C GLY A 232 -17.51 -7.66 -16.64
N ARG A 233 -16.73 -6.61 -16.37
CA ARG A 233 -16.62 -5.95 -15.05
C ARG A 233 -16.48 -4.43 -15.21
N ASP A 234 -17.33 -3.68 -14.52
CA ASP A 234 -17.45 -2.21 -14.64
C ASP A 234 -16.57 -1.42 -13.64
N TYR A 235 -15.72 -2.11 -12.85
CA TYR A 235 -14.88 -1.53 -11.80
C TYR A 235 -13.58 -2.31 -11.58
N VAL A 236 -12.56 -1.66 -11.00
CA VAL A 236 -11.27 -2.21 -10.57
C VAL A 236 -11.04 -1.96 -9.08
N GLY A 237 -10.46 -2.96 -8.41
CA GLY A 237 -10.28 -2.94 -6.96
C GLY A 237 -11.43 -3.60 -6.17
N PRO A 238 -11.43 -3.47 -4.82
CA PRO A 238 -12.31 -4.24 -3.94
C PRO A 238 -13.71 -3.64 -3.80
N PHE A 239 -13.90 -2.37 -4.19
CA PHE A 239 -15.15 -1.65 -3.95
C PHE A 239 -15.92 -1.45 -5.25
N ASN A 240 -17.19 -1.83 -5.24
CA ASN A 240 -18.12 -1.38 -6.27
C ASN A 240 -18.37 0.14 -6.15
N GLN A 241 -19.07 0.72 -7.13
CA GLN A 241 -19.29 2.17 -7.19
C GLN A 241 -19.95 2.75 -5.92
N ALA A 242 -20.97 2.09 -5.38
CA ALA A 242 -21.67 2.56 -4.18
C ALA A 242 -20.77 2.50 -2.93
N GLN A 243 -20.02 1.41 -2.77
CA GLN A 243 -19.06 1.24 -1.67
C GLN A 243 -17.93 2.27 -1.75
N LEU A 244 -17.40 2.51 -2.95
CA LEU A 244 -16.34 3.49 -3.18
C LEU A 244 -16.82 4.92 -2.86
N ILE A 245 -18.04 5.28 -3.27
CA ILE A 245 -18.65 6.56 -2.92
C ILE A 245 -18.79 6.71 -1.40
N ALA A 246 -19.24 5.67 -0.70
CA ALA A 246 -19.36 5.69 0.76
C ALA A 246 -18.00 5.91 1.43
N LYS A 247 -16.96 5.21 0.95
CA LYS A 247 -15.58 5.34 1.44
C LYS A 247 -15.02 6.75 1.25
N VAL A 248 -15.17 7.32 0.05
CA VAL A 248 -14.71 8.68 -0.25
C VAL A 248 -15.43 9.71 0.63
N LYS A 249 -16.73 9.54 0.90
CA LYS A 249 -17.49 10.40 1.81
C LYS A 249 -17.01 10.29 3.26
N GLU A 250 -16.71 9.09 3.74
CA GLU A 250 -16.12 8.86 5.06
C GLU A 250 -14.77 9.58 5.18
N LEU A 251 -13.92 9.43 4.16
CA LEU A 251 -12.62 10.09 4.09
C LEU A 251 -12.77 11.62 4.11
N ALA A 252 -13.70 12.18 3.32
CA ALA A 252 -13.97 13.62 3.32
C ALA A 252 -14.46 14.13 4.69
N ALA A 253 -15.29 13.35 5.39
CA ALA A 253 -15.79 13.71 6.72
C ALA A 253 -14.72 13.59 7.82
N SER A 254 -13.64 12.83 7.60
CA SER A 254 -12.64 12.55 8.62
C SER A 254 -11.70 13.73 8.93
N GLY A 255 -11.62 14.75 8.05
CA GLY A 255 -10.75 15.92 8.22
C GLY A 255 -9.26 15.60 8.36
N GLN A 256 -8.83 14.43 7.89
CA GLN A 256 -7.47 13.94 8.09
C GLN A 256 -6.42 14.71 7.25
N ALA A 257 -5.18 14.75 7.73
CA ALA A 257 -4.07 15.52 7.17
C ALA A 257 -3.54 15.06 5.79
N TRP A 258 -4.22 14.14 5.10
CA TRP A 258 -3.85 13.68 3.75
C TRP A 258 -4.55 14.46 2.63
N LEU A 259 -5.36 15.47 2.96
CA LEU A 259 -6.12 16.27 1.98
C LEU A 259 -5.25 17.03 0.97
N SER A 260 -3.93 17.09 1.16
CA SER A 260 -2.92 17.60 0.20
C SER A 260 -2.13 16.49 -0.52
N ARG A 261 -2.57 15.23 -0.43
CA ARG A 261 -1.78 14.04 -0.84
C ARG A 261 -2.60 13.10 -1.71
N CYS A 262 -2.83 13.53 -2.95
CA CYS A 262 -3.63 12.83 -3.96
C CYS A 262 -3.31 11.33 -4.07
N GLN A 263 -2.04 10.96 -4.04
CA GLN A 263 -1.59 9.57 -4.17
C GLN A 263 -1.88 8.69 -2.94
N ASN A 264 -1.79 9.24 -1.73
CA ASN A 264 -2.18 8.53 -0.51
C ASN A 264 -3.70 8.50 -0.31
N PHE A 265 -4.39 9.56 -0.70
CA PHE A 265 -5.85 9.55 -0.81
C PHE A 265 -6.32 8.41 -1.73
N ALA A 266 -5.79 8.32 -2.96
CA ALA A 266 -6.17 7.27 -3.91
C ALA A 266 -5.91 5.86 -3.34
N ALA A 267 -4.85 5.70 -2.56
CA ALA A 267 -4.55 4.47 -1.81
C ALA A 267 -5.62 4.15 -0.76
N GLN A 268 -5.93 5.10 0.12
CA GLN A 268 -6.88 4.92 1.23
C GLN A 268 -8.32 4.77 0.78
N ALA A 269 -8.71 5.47 -0.29
CA ALA A 269 -9.99 5.27 -0.97
C ALA A 269 -10.16 3.81 -1.44
N MET A 270 -9.05 3.14 -1.75
CA MET A 270 -9.02 1.72 -2.15
C MET A 270 -8.64 0.78 -0.99
N GLY A 271 -8.66 1.27 0.26
CA GLY A 271 -8.41 0.47 1.46
C GLY A 271 -6.94 0.15 1.71
N ARG A 272 -6.01 0.84 1.02
CA ARG A 272 -4.56 0.74 1.27
C ARG A 272 -4.14 1.82 2.29
N PRO A 273 -3.23 1.53 3.22
CA PRO A 273 -2.81 2.53 4.21
C PRO A 273 -1.98 3.68 3.61
N ASN A 274 -1.19 3.35 2.60
CA ASN A 274 -0.40 4.29 1.81
C ASN A 274 -0.23 3.78 0.37
N SER A 275 0.21 4.67 -0.51
CA SER A 275 0.42 4.38 -1.93
C SER A 275 1.65 3.52 -2.21
N GLY A 276 2.64 3.52 -1.31
CA GLY A 276 3.98 2.98 -1.60
C GLY A 276 4.77 3.80 -2.64
N TYR A 277 4.21 4.90 -3.14
CA TYR A 277 4.81 5.75 -4.17
C TYR A 277 5.00 7.18 -3.65
N PRO A 278 6.18 7.79 -3.84
CA PRO A 278 6.44 9.16 -3.42
C PRO A 278 5.51 10.18 -4.08
N THR A 279 5.16 9.95 -5.35
CA THR A 279 4.33 10.86 -6.16
C THR A 279 3.40 10.12 -7.11
N ALA A 280 2.45 10.84 -7.70
CA ALA A 280 1.60 10.30 -8.74
C ALA A 280 2.41 9.97 -10.01
N ASN A 281 3.38 10.81 -10.37
CA ASN A 281 4.27 10.56 -11.50
C ASN A 281 5.16 9.31 -11.31
N ASP A 282 5.67 9.06 -10.09
CA ASP A 282 6.45 7.85 -9.79
C ASP A 282 5.60 6.58 -9.85
N ALA A 283 4.37 6.66 -9.34
CA ALA A 283 3.41 5.57 -9.43
C ALA A 283 3.09 5.26 -10.90
N TRP A 284 2.79 6.30 -11.69
CA TRP A 284 2.51 6.16 -13.12
C TRP A 284 3.67 5.54 -13.89
N ALA A 285 4.89 6.05 -13.71
CA ALA A 285 6.07 5.52 -14.37
C ALA A 285 6.30 4.04 -14.01
N THR A 286 6.03 3.65 -12.76
CA THR A 286 6.13 2.25 -12.31
C THR A 286 5.11 1.37 -13.04
N PHE A 287 3.84 1.80 -13.14
CA PHE A 287 2.82 1.02 -13.84
C PHE A 287 3.07 0.91 -15.35
N VAL A 288 3.63 1.95 -15.96
CA VAL A 288 4.08 1.90 -17.36
C VAL A 288 5.22 0.88 -17.52
N ALA A 289 6.23 0.93 -16.66
CA ALA A 289 7.37 0.00 -16.70
C ALA A 289 6.95 -1.46 -16.48
N GLN A 290 5.92 -1.69 -15.66
CA GLN A 290 5.34 -3.02 -15.40
C GLN A 290 4.38 -3.48 -16.52
N GLY A 291 4.01 -2.61 -17.45
CA GLY A 291 3.02 -2.89 -18.49
C GLY A 291 1.61 -3.12 -17.93
N THR A 292 1.27 -2.43 -16.85
CA THR A 292 -0.02 -2.50 -16.12
C THR A 292 -0.79 -1.19 -16.19
N ALA A 293 -0.16 -0.12 -16.69
CA ALA A 293 -0.81 1.13 -17.05
C ALA A 293 -1.59 1.00 -18.36
N HIS A 294 -2.65 1.78 -18.49
CA HIS A 294 -3.45 2.00 -19.69
C HIS A 294 -3.27 3.46 -20.12
N PRO A 295 -2.26 3.77 -20.96
CA PRO A 295 -1.97 5.13 -21.40
C PRO A 295 -3.17 5.77 -22.11
N ALA A 296 -3.35 7.09 -21.98
CA ALA A 296 -4.50 7.80 -22.54
C ALA A 296 -4.63 7.66 -24.07
N ASN A 297 -3.54 7.37 -24.78
CA ASN A 297 -3.49 7.12 -26.22
C ASN A 297 -3.67 5.64 -26.61
N ALA A 298 -3.78 4.72 -25.64
CA ALA A 298 -4.10 3.32 -25.88
C ALA A 298 -5.60 3.15 -26.20
N ALA A 299 -5.95 2.02 -26.82
CA ALA A 299 -7.33 1.73 -27.23
C ALA A 299 -8.33 1.74 -26.05
N ASP A 300 -7.86 1.38 -24.86
CA ASP A 300 -8.60 1.36 -23.60
C ASP A 300 -8.23 2.53 -22.65
N GLY A 301 -7.41 3.48 -23.12
CA GLY A 301 -6.87 4.58 -22.32
C GLY A 301 -7.91 5.55 -21.77
N ARG A 302 -9.06 5.69 -22.44
CA ARG A 302 -10.23 6.46 -21.96
C ARG A 302 -11.39 5.58 -21.51
N GLN A 303 -11.17 4.28 -21.51
CA GLN A 303 -12.13 3.28 -21.08
C GLN A 303 -11.94 2.99 -19.59
N ILE A 304 -12.23 3.98 -18.75
CA ILE A 304 -11.82 3.98 -17.35
C ILE A 304 -12.84 3.22 -16.49
N PRO A 305 -12.45 2.11 -15.81
CA PRO A 305 -13.33 1.40 -14.89
C PRO A 305 -13.44 2.15 -13.56
N VAL A 306 -14.60 2.04 -12.87
CA VAL A 306 -14.79 2.63 -11.53
C VAL A 306 -13.71 2.11 -10.57
N GLY A 307 -13.15 2.98 -9.73
CA GLY A 307 -12.05 2.64 -8.82
C GLY A 307 -10.66 2.68 -9.44
N ALA A 308 -10.54 2.93 -10.75
CA ALA A 308 -9.25 3.13 -11.39
C ALA A 308 -8.58 4.40 -10.86
N TRP A 309 -7.25 4.35 -10.74
CA TRP A 309 -6.43 5.51 -10.47
C TRP A 309 -6.15 6.22 -11.79
N VAL A 310 -6.52 7.49 -11.86
CA VAL A 310 -6.41 8.31 -13.07
C VAL A 310 -5.32 9.36 -12.87
N TYR A 311 -4.35 9.36 -13.77
CA TYR A 311 -3.10 10.11 -13.62
C TYR A 311 -3.04 11.32 -14.54
N PHE A 312 -2.52 12.42 -14.03
CA PHE A 312 -2.37 13.68 -14.75
C PHE A 312 -0.96 14.24 -14.55
N ASP A 313 -0.37 14.74 -15.62
CA ASP A 313 0.87 15.50 -15.56
C ASP A 313 0.54 16.98 -15.42
N THR A 314 0.59 17.47 -14.19
CA THR A 314 0.31 18.88 -13.86
C THR A 314 1.53 19.78 -14.06
N SER A 315 2.56 19.32 -14.77
CA SER A 315 3.85 20.00 -14.99
C SER A 315 4.66 20.27 -13.71
N ASN A 316 4.12 19.95 -12.53
CA ASN A 316 4.86 19.82 -11.29
C ASN A 316 5.45 18.40 -11.18
N TRP A 317 6.48 18.23 -10.38
CA TRP A 317 7.18 16.95 -10.30
C TRP A 317 6.33 15.83 -9.68
N ALA A 318 5.37 16.18 -8.83
CA ALA A 318 4.50 15.23 -8.16
C ALA A 318 3.42 14.62 -9.08
N GLY A 319 2.99 15.37 -10.10
CA GLY A 319 1.81 15.06 -10.89
C GLY A 319 0.55 15.10 -10.04
N HIS A 320 -0.53 14.51 -10.55
CA HIS A 320 -1.77 14.36 -9.80
C HIS A 320 -2.46 13.02 -10.07
N VAL A 321 -3.18 12.51 -9.08
CA VAL A 321 -3.98 11.28 -9.22
C VAL A 321 -5.35 11.44 -8.56
N GLY A 322 -6.37 10.97 -9.26
CA GLY A 322 -7.73 10.85 -8.73
C GLY A 322 -8.22 9.41 -8.75
N VAL A 323 -9.38 9.18 -8.14
CA VAL A 323 -10.08 7.89 -8.21
C VAL A 323 -11.32 8.05 -9.07
N TYR A 324 -11.43 7.26 -10.14
CA TYR A 324 -12.58 7.35 -11.04
C TYR A 324 -13.86 6.82 -10.37
N MET A 325 -14.91 7.63 -10.37
CA MET A 325 -16.17 7.36 -9.64
C MET A 325 -17.30 6.91 -10.56
N GLY A 326 -17.06 6.81 -11.86
CA GLY A 326 -18.08 6.51 -12.88
C GLY A 326 -18.82 7.76 -13.35
N LEU A 327 -19.98 7.57 -13.97
CA LEU A 327 -20.82 8.62 -14.54
C LEU A 327 -21.86 9.11 -13.54
N GLN A 328 -22.00 10.43 -13.41
CA GLN A 328 -23.16 11.05 -12.77
C GLN A 328 -23.94 11.82 -13.83
N ASN A 329 -25.19 11.42 -14.10
CA ASN A 329 -25.99 12.00 -15.18
C ASN A 329 -25.26 12.04 -16.55
N GLY A 330 -24.48 10.99 -16.86
CA GLY A 330 -23.68 10.91 -18.09
C GLY A 330 -22.34 11.65 -18.06
N VAL A 331 -22.02 12.38 -16.98
CA VAL A 331 -20.76 13.10 -16.82
C VAL A 331 -19.75 12.22 -16.06
N PRO A 332 -18.53 11.98 -16.59
CA PRO A 332 -17.50 11.25 -15.87
C PRO A 332 -17.05 12.01 -14.62
N MET A 333 -17.02 11.33 -13.48
CA MET A 333 -16.70 11.90 -12.17
C MET A 333 -15.42 11.30 -11.61
N VAL A 334 -14.65 12.11 -10.90
CA VAL A 334 -13.41 11.73 -10.21
C VAL A 334 -13.47 12.23 -8.77
N ALA A 335 -13.13 11.37 -7.82
CA ALA A 335 -12.83 11.81 -6.47
C ALA A 335 -11.38 12.28 -6.44
N SER A 336 -11.17 13.51 -6.00
CA SER A 336 -9.86 14.16 -6.06
C SER A 336 -9.61 14.97 -4.81
N THR A 337 -8.39 14.90 -4.29
CA THR A 337 -7.90 15.94 -3.38
C THR A 337 -7.62 17.22 -4.14
N ASP A 338 -7.52 18.31 -3.40
CA ASP A 338 -7.14 19.64 -3.84
C ASP A 338 -8.10 20.25 -4.89
N ALA A 339 -9.30 19.68 -5.03
CA ALA A 339 -10.32 20.10 -5.99
C ALA A 339 -11.51 20.69 -5.26
N ALA A 340 -11.83 21.96 -5.53
CA ALA A 340 -13.06 22.61 -5.11
C ALA A 340 -14.29 22.00 -5.81
N PRO A 341 -15.52 22.21 -5.30
CA PRO A 341 -16.75 21.74 -5.95
C PRO A 341 -16.92 22.25 -7.39
N ASP A 342 -16.37 23.41 -7.72
CA ASP A 342 -16.40 23.98 -9.07
C ASP A 342 -15.27 23.44 -9.98
N GLY A 343 -14.40 22.57 -9.46
CA GLY A 343 -13.28 21.99 -10.18
C GLY A 343 -12.01 22.82 -10.19
N SER A 344 -12.01 23.99 -9.55
CA SER A 344 -10.79 24.78 -9.34
C SER A 344 -9.88 24.12 -8.30
N TYR A 345 -8.60 24.52 -8.31
CA TYR A 345 -7.66 24.07 -7.29
C TYR A 345 -7.99 24.73 -5.94
N GLU A 346 -8.24 23.92 -4.93
CA GLU A 346 -8.46 24.36 -3.55
C GLU A 346 -7.67 23.44 -2.61
N ALA A 347 -6.58 23.96 -2.04
CA ALA A 347 -5.71 23.19 -1.18
C ALA A 347 -6.48 22.54 -0.02
N ASN A 348 -6.26 21.24 0.18
CA ASN A 348 -6.93 20.45 1.21
C ASN A 348 -8.44 20.22 1.02
N ALA A 349 -8.98 20.45 -0.18
CA ALA A 349 -10.34 20.01 -0.49
C ALA A 349 -10.36 18.52 -0.84
N LEU A 350 -11.44 17.80 -0.50
CA LEU A 350 -11.74 16.49 -1.09
C LEU A 350 -13.16 16.53 -1.62
N ASN A 351 -13.29 16.46 -2.95
CA ASN A 351 -14.57 16.48 -3.62
C ASN A 351 -14.66 15.42 -4.72
N ILE A 352 -15.89 15.06 -5.06
CA ILE A 352 -16.21 14.33 -6.28
C ILE A 352 -16.56 15.38 -7.33
N VAL A 353 -15.70 15.55 -8.32
CA VAL A 353 -15.78 16.61 -9.34
C VAL A 353 -15.86 16.00 -10.74
N PRO A 354 -16.34 16.74 -11.75
CA PRO A 354 -16.26 16.29 -13.13
C PRO A 354 -14.80 16.00 -13.52
N PHE A 355 -14.55 14.89 -14.21
CA PHE A 355 -13.21 14.48 -14.66
C PHE A 355 -12.49 15.60 -15.43
N LYS A 356 -13.23 16.33 -16.25
CA LYS A 356 -12.73 17.45 -17.05
C LYS A 356 -12.18 18.61 -16.21
N ALA A 357 -12.62 18.77 -14.97
CA ALA A 357 -12.06 19.78 -14.07
C ALA A 357 -10.58 19.53 -13.81
N ILE A 358 -10.21 18.27 -13.60
CA ILE A 358 -8.82 17.86 -13.34
C ILE A 358 -7.98 17.86 -14.63
N GLU A 359 -8.56 17.49 -15.78
CA GLU A 359 -7.90 17.68 -17.08
C GLU A 359 -7.53 19.15 -17.34
N GLY A 360 -8.21 20.10 -16.70
CA GLY A 360 -7.86 21.53 -16.76
C GLY A 360 -6.56 21.90 -16.04
N TRP A 361 -6.06 21.05 -15.13
CA TRP A 361 -4.81 21.28 -14.38
C TRP A 361 -3.58 20.75 -15.12
N GLY A 362 -3.76 19.83 -16.07
CA GLY A 362 -2.68 19.24 -16.85
C GLY A 362 -3.14 18.04 -17.68
N PRO A 363 -2.34 17.62 -18.69
CA PRO A 363 -2.67 16.49 -19.55
C PRO A 363 -2.93 15.19 -18.78
N TYR A 364 -4.02 14.52 -19.15
CA TYR A 364 -4.34 13.17 -18.70
C TYR A 364 -3.36 12.15 -19.28
N LEU A 365 -2.67 11.42 -18.41
CA LEU A 365 -1.65 10.44 -18.76
C LEU A 365 -2.25 9.07 -19.08
N GLY A 366 -3.33 8.70 -18.39
CA GLY A 366 -3.97 7.39 -18.48
C GLY A 366 -4.41 6.87 -17.12
N TRP A 367 -4.78 5.59 -17.03
CA TRP A 367 -5.24 4.98 -15.80
C TRP A 367 -4.50 3.69 -15.46
N ALA A 368 -4.51 3.32 -14.19
CA ALA A 368 -4.02 2.02 -13.72
C ALA A 368 -4.94 1.46 -12.62
N ALA A 369 -4.97 0.14 -12.49
CA ALA A 369 -5.64 -0.50 -11.37
C ALA A 369 -4.87 -0.24 -10.06
N PRO A 370 -5.52 -0.12 -8.89
CA PRO A 370 -4.85 0.28 -7.63
C PRO A 370 -3.76 -0.68 -7.13
N TRP A 371 -3.67 -1.90 -7.69
CA TRP A 371 -2.64 -2.92 -7.40
C TRP A 371 -1.81 -3.31 -8.63
N GLY A 372 -1.95 -2.63 -9.78
CA GLY A 372 -1.26 -3.01 -11.01
C GLY A 372 -1.70 -4.37 -11.58
N GLU A 373 -2.89 -4.87 -11.24
CA GLU A 373 -3.44 -6.08 -11.88
C GLU A 373 -3.80 -5.78 -13.34
N ARG A 374 -3.37 -6.61 -14.30
CA ARG A 374 -3.90 -6.55 -15.66
C ARG A 374 -5.39 -6.91 -15.62
N VAL A 375 -6.23 -6.07 -16.21
CA VAL A 375 -7.58 -6.49 -16.60
C VAL A 375 -7.41 -7.50 -17.73
N GLU A 376 -7.30 -8.79 -17.41
CA GLU A 376 -7.36 -9.82 -18.44
C GLU A 376 -8.74 -9.72 -19.10
N THR A 377 -8.74 -9.41 -20.40
CA THR A 377 -9.92 -9.44 -21.24
C THR A 377 -10.49 -10.86 -21.22
N ALA A 378 -11.51 -11.09 -20.40
CA ALA A 378 -12.30 -12.30 -20.49
C ALA A 378 -12.97 -12.32 -21.88
N PRO A 379 -12.93 -13.43 -22.64
CA PRO A 379 -13.66 -13.52 -23.90
C PRO A 379 -15.15 -13.28 -23.63
N ALA A 380 -15.78 -12.53 -24.54
CA ALA A 380 -17.14 -11.99 -24.42
C ALA A 380 -18.14 -13.00 -23.81
N SER A 381 -18.63 -12.70 -22.61
CA SER A 381 -19.64 -13.49 -21.92
C SER A 381 -21.04 -13.18 -22.47
N THR A 382 -21.67 -14.18 -23.09
CA THR A 382 -23.13 -14.21 -23.25
C THR A 382 -23.81 -14.20 -21.88
N SER A 383 -24.70 -13.24 -21.66
CA SER A 383 -25.46 -13.07 -20.43
C SER A 383 -26.25 -14.33 -20.09
N THR A 384 -25.91 -15.00 -18.99
CA THR A 384 -26.82 -15.94 -18.35
C THR A 384 -26.82 -15.64 -16.85
N SER A 385 -28.00 -15.34 -16.34
CA SER A 385 -28.31 -15.03 -14.95
C SER A 385 -27.79 -16.15 -14.04
N ALA A 386 -26.71 -15.92 -13.30
CA ALA A 386 -26.16 -16.89 -12.37
C ALA A 386 -27.04 -16.95 -11.11
N THR A 387 -28.01 -17.87 -11.13
CA THR A 387 -28.61 -18.44 -9.92
C THR A 387 -27.53 -19.01 -9.03
N GLY A 388 -27.58 -18.66 -7.74
CA GLY A 388 -26.64 -19.08 -6.72
C GLY A 388 -26.47 -20.60 -6.60
N SER A 389 -25.32 -21.00 -6.04
CA SER A 389 -24.96 -22.33 -5.52
C SER A 389 -25.13 -23.58 -6.40
N ALA A 390 -25.69 -23.50 -7.61
CA ALA A 390 -26.10 -24.67 -8.39
C ALA A 390 -24.95 -25.52 -8.99
N GLY A 391 -23.70 -25.04 -9.01
CA GLY A 391 -22.58 -25.72 -9.70
C GLY A 391 -21.59 -26.49 -8.82
N VAL A 392 -21.38 -26.09 -7.55
CA VAL A 392 -20.26 -26.60 -6.72
C VAL A 392 -20.58 -27.94 -6.06
N GLY A 393 -21.87 -28.25 -5.86
CA GLY A 393 -22.31 -29.45 -5.14
C GLY A 393 -22.02 -29.37 -3.63
N SER A 394 -22.12 -30.50 -2.93
CA SER A 394 -21.76 -30.54 -1.50
C SER A 394 -20.24 -30.62 -1.34
N VAL A 395 -19.69 -29.74 -0.51
CA VAL A 395 -18.27 -29.67 -0.16
C VAL A 395 -18.07 -29.71 1.34
N VAL A 396 -16.89 -30.11 1.80
CA VAL A 396 -16.48 -30.02 3.20
C VAL A 396 -15.37 -28.99 3.34
N MET A 397 -15.53 -28.04 4.25
CA MET A 397 -14.50 -27.05 4.58
C MET A 397 -14.04 -27.23 6.02
N ALA A 398 -12.74 -27.10 6.25
CA ALA A 398 -12.14 -27.10 7.58
C ALA A 398 -11.36 -25.80 7.86
N THR A 399 -11.28 -25.43 9.13
CA THR A 399 -10.42 -24.35 9.64
C THR A 399 -9.66 -24.82 10.88
N ALA A 400 -8.40 -24.38 11.01
CA ALA A 400 -7.57 -24.65 12.18
C ALA A 400 -6.48 -23.59 12.39
N ASN A 401 -6.48 -22.94 13.55
CA ASN A 401 -5.32 -22.22 14.06
C ASN A 401 -4.33 -23.21 14.70
N ILE A 402 -3.18 -23.44 14.03
CA ILE A 402 -2.14 -24.37 14.49
C ILE A 402 -0.84 -23.59 14.68
N PRO A 403 -0.53 -23.11 15.88
CA PRO A 403 0.53 -22.14 16.09
C PRO A 403 1.91 -22.75 15.86
N ASN A 404 2.88 -21.97 15.36
CA ASN A 404 4.25 -22.46 15.10
C ASN A 404 4.89 -23.13 16.34
N ARG A 405 4.54 -22.67 17.56
CA ARG A 405 4.99 -23.26 18.83
C ARG A 405 4.63 -24.73 19.03
N SER A 406 3.70 -25.28 18.24
CA SER A 406 3.37 -26.71 18.25
C SER A 406 4.45 -27.60 17.62
N GLY A 407 5.38 -27.02 16.85
CA GLY A 407 6.42 -27.76 16.13
C GLY A 407 5.88 -28.70 15.05
N ASP A 408 6.75 -29.46 14.39
CA ASP A 408 6.38 -30.33 13.26
C ASP A 408 5.56 -31.54 13.70
N ALA A 409 5.88 -32.11 14.86
CA ALA A 409 5.13 -33.22 15.43
C ALA A 409 3.70 -32.79 15.82
N GLY A 410 3.57 -31.59 16.38
CA GLY A 410 2.28 -30.99 16.68
C GLY A 410 1.48 -30.70 15.41
N LEU A 411 2.11 -30.12 14.38
CA LEU A 411 1.49 -29.93 13.07
C LEU A 411 0.95 -31.25 12.50
N ARG A 412 1.79 -32.29 12.38
CA ARG A 412 1.37 -33.59 11.83
C ARG A 412 0.22 -34.21 12.62
N THR A 413 0.30 -34.14 13.95
CA THR A 413 -0.76 -34.65 14.84
C THR A 413 -2.06 -33.88 14.63
N SER A 414 -2.02 -32.55 14.61
CA SER A 414 -3.18 -31.69 14.38
C SER A 414 -3.78 -31.90 12.99
N MET A 415 -2.94 -31.91 11.94
CA MET A 415 -3.40 -32.11 10.56
C MET A 415 -4.05 -33.47 10.36
N SER A 416 -3.58 -34.53 11.02
CA SER A 416 -4.25 -35.86 10.99
C SER A 416 -5.70 -35.80 11.48
N ARG A 417 -6.02 -34.88 12.39
CA ARG A 417 -7.38 -34.63 12.87
C ARG A 417 -8.17 -33.75 11.89
N VAL A 418 -7.56 -32.68 11.39
CA VAL A 418 -8.20 -31.76 10.42
C VAL A 418 -8.63 -32.51 9.15
N VAL A 419 -7.75 -33.35 8.59
CA VAL A 419 -8.04 -34.10 7.36
C VAL A 419 -8.95 -35.32 7.57
N SER A 420 -9.29 -35.67 8.82
CA SER A 420 -10.11 -36.86 9.13
C SER A 420 -11.52 -36.79 8.54
N THR A 421 -12.02 -35.58 8.28
CA THR A 421 -13.31 -35.33 7.63
C THR A 421 -13.22 -35.28 6.09
N ARG A 422 -12.02 -35.51 5.54
CA ARG A 422 -11.68 -35.43 4.10
C ARG A 422 -12.13 -34.11 3.46
N PRO A 423 -11.81 -32.94 4.07
CA PRO A 423 -12.26 -31.64 3.59
C PRO A 423 -11.82 -31.40 2.14
N ASP A 424 -12.65 -30.72 1.36
CA ASP A 424 -12.25 -30.20 0.06
C ASP A 424 -11.33 -29.00 0.21
N PHE A 425 -11.58 -28.17 1.24
CA PHE A 425 -10.81 -26.96 1.52
C PHE A 425 -10.40 -26.89 2.99
N ILE A 426 -9.19 -26.43 3.26
CA ILE A 426 -8.66 -26.22 4.61
C ILE A 426 -8.12 -24.79 4.69
N THR A 427 -8.48 -24.07 5.74
CA THR A 427 -7.89 -22.77 6.10
C THR A 427 -7.02 -22.94 7.33
N LEU A 428 -5.80 -22.42 7.31
CA LEU A 428 -4.85 -22.50 8.42
C LEU A 428 -4.38 -21.11 8.85
N ASN A 429 -4.18 -20.93 10.15
CA ASN A 429 -3.70 -19.68 10.76
C ASN A 429 -2.44 -19.91 11.60
N GLU A 430 -1.67 -18.85 11.86
CA GLU A 430 -0.36 -18.88 12.56
C GLU A 430 0.70 -19.76 11.88
N GLN A 431 0.76 -19.75 10.55
CA GLN A 431 1.69 -20.57 9.75
C GLN A 431 2.99 -19.86 9.33
N GLN A 432 3.36 -18.75 10.00
CA GLN A 432 4.43 -17.84 9.54
C GLN A 432 5.78 -18.51 9.30
N GLN A 433 6.12 -19.51 10.11
CA GLN A 433 7.44 -20.16 10.07
C GLN A 433 7.46 -21.41 9.18
N ARG A 434 6.31 -21.86 8.68
CA ARG A 434 6.20 -23.09 7.89
C ARG A 434 6.18 -22.81 6.40
N SER A 435 6.93 -23.61 5.66
CA SER A 435 6.90 -23.67 4.20
C SER A 435 5.64 -24.38 3.69
N LEU A 436 5.25 -24.10 2.44
CA LEU A 436 4.14 -24.80 1.80
C LEU A 436 4.42 -26.31 1.68
N ASN A 437 5.68 -26.70 1.48
CA ASN A 437 6.07 -28.12 1.40
C ASN A 437 5.83 -28.87 2.72
N GLU A 438 6.13 -28.26 3.86
CA GLU A 438 5.85 -28.86 5.18
C GLU A 438 4.35 -29.02 5.42
N LEU A 439 3.55 -28.05 5.00
CA LEU A 439 2.09 -28.11 5.11
C LEU A 439 1.50 -29.22 4.23
N VAL A 440 1.94 -29.31 2.98
CA VAL A 440 1.53 -30.39 2.05
C VAL A 440 1.99 -31.76 2.56
N ALA A 441 3.19 -31.87 3.14
CA ALA A 441 3.67 -33.10 3.75
C ALA A 441 2.81 -33.53 4.97
N ALA A 442 2.24 -32.57 5.71
CA ALA A 442 1.34 -32.84 6.82
C ALA A 442 -0.10 -33.19 6.38
N ALA A 443 -0.47 -32.94 5.12
CA ALA A 443 -1.75 -33.32 4.53
C ALA A 443 -1.58 -33.90 3.12
N PRO A 444 -1.10 -35.16 3.00
CA PRO A 444 -0.88 -35.79 1.70
C PRO A 444 -2.15 -35.78 0.83
N GLY A 445 -1.99 -35.43 -0.45
CA GLY A 445 -3.09 -35.30 -1.41
C GLY A 445 -3.73 -33.91 -1.47
N TYR A 446 -3.25 -32.96 -0.66
CA TYR A 446 -3.64 -31.56 -0.73
C TYR A 446 -2.56 -30.71 -1.41
N ALA A 447 -2.99 -29.67 -2.11
CA ALA A 447 -2.16 -28.56 -2.53
C ALA A 447 -2.41 -27.35 -1.61
N ALA A 448 -1.49 -26.39 -1.61
CA ALA A 448 -1.53 -25.25 -0.70
C ALA A 448 -1.15 -23.95 -1.41
N TYR A 449 -1.75 -22.86 -0.96
CA TYR A 449 -1.48 -21.52 -1.46
C TYR A 449 -1.28 -20.55 -0.31
N ARG A 450 -0.24 -19.74 -0.49
CA ARG A 450 0.05 -18.52 0.25
C ARG A 450 0.62 -17.55 -0.78
N ASP A 451 0.23 -16.29 -0.69
CA ASP A 451 0.78 -15.26 -1.56
C ASP A 451 2.32 -15.15 -1.38
N PRO A 452 3.10 -15.33 -2.45
CA PRO A 452 4.56 -15.38 -2.39
C PRO A 452 5.20 -14.02 -2.05
N ASN A 453 4.51 -12.92 -2.33
CA ASN A 453 5.05 -11.56 -2.23
C ASN A 453 4.94 -11.02 -0.80
N THR A 454 5.76 -11.51 0.13
CA THR A 454 5.66 -11.04 1.52
C THR A 454 6.07 -9.57 1.63
N PRO A 455 5.23 -8.67 2.18
CA PRO A 455 5.61 -7.28 2.43
C PRO A 455 6.85 -7.20 3.36
N THR A 456 7.57 -6.09 3.28
CA THR A 456 8.71 -5.78 4.16
C THR A 456 8.31 -4.72 5.17
N GLY A 457 8.72 -4.84 6.44
CA GLY A 457 8.43 -3.86 7.48
C GLY A 457 8.08 -4.49 8.83
N THR A 458 7.88 -3.66 9.85
CA THR A 458 7.41 -4.08 11.18
C THR A 458 6.02 -4.71 11.03
N GLY A 459 5.79 -5.89 11.61
CA GLY A 459 4.50 -6.59 11.51
C GLY A 459 4.28 -7.35 10.19
N ALA A 460 5.07 -7.09 9.15
CA ALA A 460 4.88 -7.70 7.82
C ALA A 460 5.09 -9.21 7.77
N SER A 461 5.78 -9.81 8.75
CA SER A 461 5.90 -11.26 8.89
C SER A 461 4.53 -11.94 9.06
N GLN A 462 3.51 -11.21 9.55
CA GLN A 462 2.15 -11.69 9.69
C GLN A 462 1.43 -11.94 8.35
N ALA A 463 2.00 -11.44 7.25
CA ALA A 463 1.50 -11.69 5.91
C ALA A 463 1.61 -13.18 5.49
N LYS A 464 2.31 -14.01 6.29
CA LYS A 464 2.45 -15.45 6.10
C LYS A 464 1.53 -16.29 6.99
N ASP A 465 0.71 -15.64 7.82
CA ASP A 465 -0.16 -16.32 8.81
C ASP A 465 -1.15 -17.27 8.19
N THR A 466 -1.82 -16.80 7.13
CA THR A 466 -2.97 -17.46 6.52
C THR A 466 -2.53 -18.31 5.35
N VAL A 467 -3.11 -19.52 5.26
CA VAL A 467 -2.90 -20.46 4.16
C VAL A 467 -4.23 -21.08 3.78
N VAL A 468 -4.46 -21.25 2.49
CA VAL A 468 -5.55 -22.09 1.98
C VAL A 468 -4.96 -23.35 1.39
N MET A 469 -5.52 -24.51 1.75
CA MET A 469 -5.21 -25.80 1.14
C MET A 469 -6.46 -26.39 0.52
N TRP A 470 -6.30 -27.22 -0.51
CA TRP A 470 -7.40 -27.89 -1.19
C TRP A 470 -7.01 -29.29 -1.63
N LYS A 471 -8.00 -30.17 -1.78
CA LYS A 471 -7.80 -31.53 -2.27
C LYS A 471 -7.42 -31.49 -3.75
N ALA A 472 -6.17 -31.81 -4.07
CA ALA A 472 -5.58 -31.58 -5.39
C ALA A 472 -6.17 -32.48 -6.49
N SER A 473 -6.75 -33.63 -6.11
CA SER A 473 -7.45 -34.53 -7.05
C SER A 473 -8.76 -33.94 -7.59
N ASP A 474 -9.35 -32.99 -6.86
CA ASP A 474 -10.72 -32.53 -7.13
C ASP A 474 -10.73 -31.07 -7.60
N TRP A 475 -9.71 -30.28 -7.24
CA TRP A 475 -9.65 -28.84 -7.48
C TRP A 475 -8.27 -28.38 -7.98
N GLN A 476 -8.28 -27.35 -8.81
CA GLN A 476 -7.09 -26.61 -9.25
C GLN A 476 -7.23 -25.12 -8.95
N ALA A 477 -6.12 -24.46 -8.64
CA ALA A 477 -6.07 -23.01 -8.45
C ALA A 477 -6.19 -22.29 -9.79
N VAL A 478 -6.97 -21.22 -9.82
CA VAL A 478 -7.16 -20.34 -10.99
C VAL A 478 -6.63 -18.94 -10.71
N ALA A 479 -6.92 -18.41 -9.52
CA ALA A 479 -6.46 -17.11 -9.08
C ALA A 479 -6.29 -17.11 -7.57
N GLY A 480 -5.49 -16.22 -7.02
CA GLY A 480 -5.33 -16.06 -5.59
C GLY A 480 -4.60 -14.78 -5.25
N GLY A 481 -4.63 -14.41 -3.97
CA GLY A 481 -3.97 -13.21 -3.49
C GLY A 481 -4.05 -13.06 -1.97
N ARG A 482 -3.46 -11.97 -1.49
CA ARG A 482 -3.53 -11.56 -0.08
C ARG A 482 -3.99 -10.12 0.04
N VAL A 483 -4.81 -9.83 1.04
CA VAL A 483 -5.27 -8.48 1.37
C VAL A 483 -5.01 -8.20 2.84
N GLN A 484 -4.39 -7.06 3.15
CA GLN A 484 -4.25 -6.59 4.52
C GLN A 484 -5.61 -6.07 5.01
N ILE A 485 -6.04 -6.53 6.17
CA ILE A 485 -7.31 -6.15 6.80
C ILE A 485 -7.10 -5.29 8.05
N VAL A 486 -5.93 -5.36 8.68
CA VAL A 486 -5.54 -4.47 9.79
C VAL A 486 -4.06 -4.14 9.66
N GLU A 487 -3.72 -2.86 9.75
CA GLU A 487 -2.34 -2.38 9.84
C GLU A 487 -2.03 -2.04 11.30
N ASP A 488 -0.80 -2.35 11.73
CA ASP A 488 -0.27 -1.88 13.00
C ASP A 488 -1.19 -2.24 14.20
N ASP A 489 -1.60 -3.51 14.34
CA ASP A 489 -2.31 -3.96 15.56
C ASP A 489 -1.36 -3.86 16.76
N ARG A 490 -1.33 -2.68 17.37
CA ARG A 490 -0.53 -2.37 18.55
C ARG A 490 -1.20 -3.01 19.75
N ASN A 491 -0.66 -4.15 20.16
CA ASN A 491 -1.16 -4.93 21.28
C ASN A 491 -0.09 -5.06 22.38
N THR A 492 -0.50 -5.51 23.56
CA THR A 492 0.42 -5.93 24.61
C THR A 492 0.28 -7.43 24.80
N TYR A 493 1.32 -8.18 24.43
CA TYR A 493 1.36 -9.63 24.59
C TYR A 493 2.46 -10.01 25.58
N GLN A 494 2.10 -10.75 26.63
CA GLN A 494 3.03 -11.14 27.71
C GLN A 494 3.84 -9.97 28.29
N GLY A 495 3.21 -8.80 28.44
CA GLY A 495 3.85 -7.59 28.97
C GLY A 495 4.73 -6.81 27.98
N ARG A 496 4.81 -7.24 26.71
CA ARG A 496 5.57 -6.56 25.64
C ARG A 496 4.62 -5.91 24.65
N VAL A 497 4.97 -4.71 24.17
CA VAL A 497 4.28 -4.09 23.03
C VAL A 497 4.64 -4.87 21.77
N VAL A 498 3.63 -5.33 21.06
CA VAL A 498 3.73 -6.05 19.79
C VAL A 498 2.93 -5.30 18.74
N VAL A 499 3.37 -5.39 17.49
CA VAL A 499 2.69 -4.80 16.33
C VAL A 499 2.43 -5.93 15.34
N TRP A 500 1.16 -6.24 15.12
CA TRP A 500 0.76 -7.37 14.29
C TRP A 500 -0.18 -6.94 13.17
N ASP A 501 0.34 -6.81 11.96
CA ASP A 501 -0.53 -6.68 10.80
C ASP A 501 -1.41 -7.91 10.64
N ARG A 502 -2.60 -7.74 10.08
CA ARG A 502 -3.53 -8.86 9.83
C ARG A 502 -3.89 -8.91 8.37
N TYR A 503 -3.89 -10.12 7.83
CA TYR A 503 -4.09 -10.37 6.42
C TYR A 503 -5.08 -11.51 6.21
N ILE A 504 -5.76 -11.48 5.07
CA ILE A 504 -6.52 -12.59 4.53
C ILE A 504 -5.81 -13.13 3.30
N THR A 505 -5.85 -14.45 3.12
CA THR A 505 -5.41 -15.10 1.89
C THR A 505 -6.64 -15.66 1.20
N TRP A 506 -6.83 -15.36 -0.08
CA TRP A 506 -7.95 -15.86 -0.88
C TRP A 506 -7.46 -16.65 -2.08
N ILE A 507 -8.28 -17.59 -2.53
CA ILE A 507 -8.04 -18.38 -3.74
C ILE A 507 -9.36 -18.70 -4.44
N THR A 508 -9.36 -18.61 -5.77
CA THR A 508 -10.41 -19.14 -6.64
C THR A 508 -9.96 -20.52 -7.12
N LEU A 509 -10.78 -21.53 -6.83
CA LEU A 509 -10.56 -22.92 -7.20
C LEU A 509 -11.59 -23.33 -8.26
N GLU A 510 -11.13 -24.06 -9.27
CA GLU A 510 -11.97 -24.69 -10.27
C GLU A 510 -11.92 -26.21 -10.14
N ARG A 511 -13.07 -26.87 -10.31
CA ARG A 511 -13.16 -28.33 -10.25
C ARG A 511 -12.39 -28.95 -11.42
N GLN A 512 -11.65 -30.01 -11.13
CA GLN A 512 -10.96 -30.81 -12.16
C GLN A 512 -11.98 -31.32 -13.20
N GLY A 513 -11.65 -31.18 -14.49
CA GLY A 513 -12.56 -31.48 -15.60
C GLY A 513 -13.49 -30.32 -16.02
N GLY A 514 -13.40 -29.16 -15.36
CA GLY A 514 -14.02 -27.89 -15.75
C GLY A 514 -15.41 -27.62 -15.15
N GLY A 515 -15.75 -26.34 -15.03
CA GLY A 515 -17.15 -25.86 -14.99
C GLY A 515 -17.69 -25.36 -13.65
N ALA A 516 -17.13 -25.74 -12.50
CA ALA A 516 -17.55 -25.22 -11.20
C ALA A 516 -16.40 -24.51 -10.49
N LYS A 517 -16.63 -23.24 -10.11
CA LYS A 517 -15.67 -22.42 -9.37
C LYS A 517 -16.17 -22.11 -7.97
N VAL A 518 -15.25 -22.03 -7.02
CA VAL A 518 -15.49 -21.68 -5.63
C VAL A 518 -14.35 -20.83 -5.11
N ASN A 519 -14.68 -19.86 -4.27
CA ASN A 519 -13.71 -18.98 -3.66
C ASN A 519 -13.54 -19.37 -2.20
N VAL A 520 -12.29 -19.44 -1.74
CA VAL A 520 -11.97 -19.80 -0.35
C VAL A 520 -11.09 -18.72 0.25
N ILE A 521 -11.48 -18.19 1.40
CA ILE A 521 -10.75 -17.15 2.13
C ILE A 521 -10.32 -17.68 3.49
N SER A 522 -9.02 -17.63 3.78
CA SER A 522 -8.42 -17.85 5.10
C SER A 522 -8.21 -16.51 5.81
N VAL A 523 -8.73 -16.40 7.04
CA VAL A 523 -8.69 -15.16 7.84
C VAL A 523 -7.98 -15.40 9.17
N HIS A 524 -7.04 -14.53 9.54
CA HIS A 524 -6.54 -14.42 10.92
C HIS A 524 -6.72 -12.97 11.37
N HIS A 525 -7.80 -12.69 12.10
CA HIS A 525 -8.18 -11.33 12.48
C HIS A 525 -7.44 -10.86 13.76
N MET A 526 -7.41 -9.55 14.00
CA MET A 526 -6.79 -8.96 15.19
C MET A 526 -7.41 -9.50 16.49
N THR A 527 -6.60 -9.53 17.57
CA THR A 527 -7.01 -10.00 18.90
C THR A 527 -8.23 -9.23 19.42
N ASP A 528 -9.14 -9.93 20.14
CA ASP A 528 -10.43 -9.41 20.61
C ASP A 528 -10.33 -7.98 21.18
N PRO A 529 -10.80 -6.95 20.45
CA PRO A 529 -10.68 -5.57 20.88
C PRO A 529 -11.64 -5.23 22.04
N SER A 530 -12.60 -6.11 22.36
CA SER A 530 -13.47 -5.94 23.53
C SER A 530 -12.79 -6.35 24.84
N ARG A 531 -11.80 -7.26 24.76
CA ARG A 531 -11.12 -7.84 25.92
C ARG A 531 -9.71 -7.29 26.12
N PHE A 532 -8.97 -7.00 25.05
CA PHE A 532 -7.52 -6.75 25.13
C PHE A 532 -7.10 -5.40 24.52
N GLY A 533 -6.01 -4.82 25.04
CA GLY A 533 -5.32 -3.63 24.51
C GLY A 533 -5.75 -2.27 25.09
N PRO A 534 -4.89 -1.22 25.00
CA PRO A 534 -5.28 0.14 25.33
C PRO A 534 -6.25 0.71 24.27
N ASN A 535 -7.22 1.53 24.68
CA ASN A 535 -8.20 2.21 23.80
C ASN A 535 -9.14 1.29 22.98
N LYS A 536 -10.09 0.64 23.66
CA LYS A 536 -11.06 -0.30 23.08
C LYS A 536 -11.88 0.26 21.89
N PRO A 537 -12.44 1.49 21.93
CA PRO A 537 -13.27 1.99 20.83
C PRO A 537 -12.51 2.07 19.50
N ARG A 538 -11.27 2.58 19.51
CA ARG A 538 -10.44 2.68 18.31
C ARG A 538 -10.09 1.31 17.74
N ARG A 539 -9.82 0.33 18.60
CA ARG A 539 -9.56 -1.05 18.16
C ARG A 539 -10.80 -1.75 17.62
N GLN A 540 -11.99 -1.48 18.18
CA GLN A 540 -13.25 -1.99 17.63
C GLN A 540 -13.54 -1.39 16.25
N GLN A 541 -13.24 -0.11 16.04
CA GLN A 541 -13.32 0.52 14.72
C GLN A 541 -12.34 -0.14 13.74
N ALA A 542 -11.07 -0.30 14.12
CA ALA A 542 -10.09 -1.00 13.28
C ALA A 542 -10.53 -2.43 12.93
N TYR A 543 -11.09 -3.16 13.90
CA TYR A 543 -11.66 -4.48 13.66
C TYR A 543 -12.81 -4.43 12.64
N GLY A 544 -13.73 -3.51 12.85
CA GLY A 544 -14.88 -3.32 11.96
C GLY A 544 -14.47 -2.99 10.53
N ASN A 545 -13.48 -2.10 10.36
CA ASN A 545 -12.93 -1.72 9.06
C ASN A 545 -12.24 -2.91 8.36
N GLY A 546 -11.57 -3.78 9.11
CA GLY A 546 -11.00 -5.01 8.60
C GLY A 546 -12.06 -5.99 8.10
N MET A 547 -13.16 -6.12 8.85
CA MET A 547 -14.32 -6.91 8.41
C MET A 547 -14.99 -6.33 7.16
N ASP A 548 -15.09 -5.01 7.04
CA ASP A 548 -15.64 -4.35 5.84
C ASP A 548 -14.74 -4.60 4.62
N THR A 549 -13.42 -4.63 4.82
CA THR A 549 -12.45 -5.00 3.80
C THR A 549 -12.59 -6.47 3.38
N LEU A 550 -12.76 -7.39 4.34
CA LEU A 550 -13.03 -8.80 4.07
C LEU A 550 -14.32 -9.00 3.26
N LEU A 551 -15.41 -8.33 3.64
CA LEU A 551 -16.68 -8.42 2.93
C LEU A 551 -16.58 -7.87 1.51
N ALA A 552 -15.87 -6.76 1.31
CA ALA A 552 -15.61 -6.23 -0.03
C ALA A 552 -14.82 -7.22 -0.92
N VAL A 553 -13.84 -7.93 -0.36
CA VAL A 553 -13.13 -9.01 -1.07
C VAL A 553 -14.07 -10.16 -1.38
N ALA A 554 -14.94 -10.55 -0.45
CA ALA A 554 -15.93 -11.59 -0.67
C ALA A 554 -16.88 -11.20 -1.82
N ASP A 555 -17.49 -10.02 -1.77
CA ASP A 555 -18.38 -9.48 -2.81
C ASP A 555 -17.71 -9.51 -4.21
N ARG A 556 -16.43 -9.12 -4.30
CA ARG A 556 -15.65 -9.19 -5.55
C ARG A 556 -15.57 -10.61 -6.10
N LEU A 557 -15.32 -11.57 -5.22
CA LEU A 557 -15.12 -12.97 -5.58
C LEU A 557 -16.44 -13.67 -5.92
N GLU A 558 -17.57 -13.25 -5.37
CA GLU A 558 -18.90 -13.86 -5.64
C GLU A 558 -19.24 -13.93 -7.15
N SER A 559 -18.77 -12.96 -7.94
CA SER A 559 -18.93 -12.94 -9.40
C SER A 559 -18.35 -14.16 -10.12
N THR A 560 -17.42 -14.88 -9.48
CA THR A 560 -16.73 -16.06 -10.04
C THR A 560 -17.21 -17.37 -9.45
N GLY A 561 -17.99 -17.35 -8.37
CA GLY A 561 -18.45 -18.53 -7.65
C GLY A 561 -18.71 -18.25 -6.16
N PRO A 562 -19.41 -19.14 -5.45
CA PRO A 562 -19.69 -18.95 -4.02
C PRO A 562 -18.41 -18.78 -3.21
N VAL A 563 -18.48 -17.91 -2.18
CA VAL A 563 -17.35 -17.58 -1.32
C VAL A 563 -17.50 -18.25 0.03
N LEU A 564 -16.55 -19.11 0.37
CA LEU A 564 -16.45 -19.79 1.66
C LEU A 564 -15.32 -19.16 2.46
N ILE A 565 -15.58 -18.81 3.72
CA ILE A 565 -14.63 -18.06 4.55
C ILE A 565 -14.38 -18.85 5.83
N GLY A 566 -13.13 -19.03 6.20
CA GLY A 566 -12.76 -19.75 7.41
C GLY A 566 -11.53 -19.17 8.09
N GLY A 567 -11.47 -19.31 9.40
CA GLY A 567 -10.29 -18.90 10.15
C GLY A 567 -10.58 -18.48 11.58
N ASP A 568 -9.54 -17.96 12.21
CA ASP A 568 -9.56 -17.38 13.55
C ASP A 568 -9.93 -15.89 13.48
N PHE A 569 -11.14 -15.57 13.96
CA PHE A 569 -11.64 -14.19 14.01
C PHE A 569 -11.34 -13.51 15.33
N ASN A 570 -10.73 -14.20 16.29
CA ASN A 570 -10.37 -13.70 17.61
C ASN A 570 -11.53 -13.10 18.42
N VAL A 571 -12.79 -13.27 17.98
CA VAL A 571 -13.98 -12.71 18.64
C VAL A 571 -15.01 -13.81 18.83
N SER A 572 -15.53 -13.93 20.06
CA SER A 572 -16.46 -15.01 20.40
C SER A 572 -17.87 -14.76 19.83
N ALA A 573 -18.64 -15.82 19.61
CA ALA A 573 -19.96 -15.72 19.00
C ALA A 573 -20.99 -14.97 19.86
N GLN A 574 -20.68 -14.81 21.16
CA GLN A 574 -21.46 -14.01 22.11
C GLN A 574 -21.25 -12.50 21.93
N GLN A 575 -20.24 -12.07 21.18
CA GLN A 575 -20.03 -10.66 20.87
C GLN A 575 -21.01 -10.24 19.77
N THR A 576 -21.96 -9.37 20.12
CA THR A 576 -23.05 -8.95 19.24
C THR A 576 -22.90 -7.51 18.72
N GLY A 577 -21.81 -6.81 19.08
CA GLY A 577 -21.55 -5.47 18.56
C GLY A 577 -21.52 -5.43 17.03
N ALA A 578 -22.05 -4.37 16.42
CA ALA A 578 -22.14 -4.23 14.96
C ALA A 578 -20.79 -4.23 14.24
N TRP A 579 -19.70 -3.99 14.96
CA TRP A 579 -18.32 -4.08 14.45
C TRP A 579 -17.82 -5.53 14.36
N ALA A 580 -18.41 -6.47 15.09
CA ALA A 580 -17.90 -7.82 15.26
C ALA A 580 -18.24 -8.74 14.08
N ALA A 581 -17.39 -9.76 13.86
CA ALA A 581 -17.52 -10.66 12.73
C ALA A 581 -18.89 -11.35 12.64
N PRO A 582 -19.47 -11.93 13.71
CA PRO A 582 -20.78 -12.57 13.60
C PRO A 582 -21.91 -11.63 13.17
N ALA A 583 -21.85 -10.35 13.59
CA ALA A 583 -22.85 -9.36 13.24
C ALA A 583 -22.71 -8.92 11.78
N LYS A 584 -21.49 -8.57 11.35
CA LYS A 584 -21.21 -8.14 9.96
C LYS A 584 -21.45 -9.24 8.94
N MET A 585 -20.99 -10.47 9.21
CA MET A 585 -21.21 -11.61 8.32
C MET A 585 -22.70 -11.93 8.16
N ARG A 586 -23.47 -11.91 9.26
CA ARG A 586 -24.92 -12.10 9.21
C ARG A 586 -25.60 -11.00 8.39
N ALA A 587 -25.20 -9.75 8.58
CA ALA A 587 -25.74 -8.61 7.82
C ALA A 587 -25.42 -8.74 6.31
N ALA A 588 -24.26 -9.30 5.97
CA ALA A 588 -23.85 -9.59 4.61
C ALA A 588 -24.45 -10.89 4.03
N GLY A 589 -25.41 -11.52 4.72
CA GLY A 589 -26.08 -12.70 4.18
C GLY A 589 -25.27 -13.99 4.29
N TYR A 590 -24.36 -14.11 5.26
CA TYR A 590 -23.65 -15.36 5.56
C TYR A 590 -24.26 -16.10 6.76
N GLY A 591 -24.40 -17.41 6.61
CA GLY A 591 -24.56 -18.34 7.71
C GLY A 591 -23.21 -18.67 8.35
N GLN A 592 -23.22 -19.21 9.56
CA GLN A 592 -21.99 -19.55 10.29
C GLN A 592 -22.10 -20.86 11.06
N VAL A 593 -20.95 -21.52 11.23
CA VAL A 593 -20.68 -22.49 12.30
C VAL A 593 -19.36 -22.10 12.97
N HIS A 594 -19.21 -22.39 14.25
CA HIS A 594 -18.04 -21.91 15.00
C HIS A 594 -17.64 -22.85 16.14
N THR A 595 -16.40 -22.72 16.59
CA THR A 595 -15.91 -23.29 17.86
C THR A 595 -14.99 -22.26 18.52
N GLY A 596 -15.37 -21.77 19.71
CA GLY A 596 -14.66 -20.65 20.34
C GLY A 596 -14.69 -19.38 19.47
N VAL A 597 -13.52 -18.99 18.96
CA VAL A 597 -13.30 -17.81 18.10
C VAL A 597 -13.02 -18.17 16.63
N ASP A 598 -13.00 -19.46 16.30
CA ASP A 598 -12.83 -19.97 14.95
C ASP A 598 -14.19 -20.15 14.26
N TYR A 599 -14.31 -19.68 13.02
CA TYR A 599 -15.56 -19.71 12.26
C TYR A 599 -15.37 -20.34 10.89
N LEU A 600 -16.45 -20.92 10.39
CA LEU A 600 -16.70 -21.13 8.97
C LEU A 600 -17.96 -20.35 8.60
N PHE A 601 -17.86 -19.53 7.55
CA PHE A 601 -18.96 -18.79 6.97
C PHE A 601 -19.22 -19.27 5.54
N ALA A 602 -20.50 -19.39 5.20
CA ALA A 602 -20.96 -19.69 3.85
C ALA A 602 -22.18 -18.81 3.53
N PRO A 603 -22.44 -18.45 2.27
CA PRO A 603 -23.57 -17.63 1.91
C PRO A 603 -24.88 -18.31 2.32
N THR A 604 -25.91 -17.53 2.68
CA THR A 604 -27.18 -18.05 3.23
C THR A 604 -27.98 -18.88 2.24
N ASN A 605 -27.68 -18.81 0.94
CA ASN A 605 -28.22 -19.72 -0.09
C ASN A 605 -27.54 -21.11 -0.10
N ALA A 606 -26.53 -21.32 0.74
CA ALA A 606 -25.98 -22.61 1.11
C ALA A 606 -26.52 -23.06 2.48
N LYS A 607 -26.36 -24.35 2.78
CA LYS A 607 -26.77 -24.95 4.03
C LYS A 607 -25.62 -25.73 4.66
N PHE A 608 -25.32 -25.42 5.92
CA PHE A 608 -24.51 -26.31 6.74
C PHE A 608 -25.36 -27.54 7.11
N THR A 609 -25.00 -28.70 6.56
CA THR A 609 -25.75 -29.95 6.78
C THR A 609 -25.18 -30.75 7.93
N LYS A 610 -23.88 -30.58 8.22
CA LYS A 610 -23.17 -31.26 9.29
C LYS A 610 -21.95 -30.45 9.72
N SER A 611 -21.61 -30.47 11.00
CA SER A 611 -20.38 -29.88 11.53
C SER A 611 -19.66 -30.83 12.47
N TRP A 612 -18.34 -30.67 12.55
CA TRP A 612 -17.44 -31.45 13.39
C TRP A 612 -16.44 -30.50 14.04
N ASN A 613 -16.05 -30.80 15.27
CA ASN A 613 -14.92 -30.13 15.90
C ASN A 613 -14.25 -31.07 16.91
N GLY A 614 -13.00 -30.80 17.25
CA GLY A 614 -12.27 -31.63 18.19
C GLY A 614 -10.98 -31.00 18.69
N PRO A 615 -10.36 -31.60 19.72
CA PRO A 615 -9.05 -31.18 20.18
C PRO A 615 -7.97 -31.44 19.11
N MET A 616 -6.93 -30.62 19.14
CA MET A 616 -5.69 -30.78 18.37
C MET A 616 -4.50 -30.28 19.21
N VAL A 617 -3.28 -30.38 18.70
CA VAL A 617 -2.09 -29.80 19.37
C VAL A 617 -2.09 -28.29 19.13
N SER A 618 -3.01 -27.61 19.82
CA SER A 618 -3.23 -26.15 19.83
C SER A 618 -4.04 -25.80 21.07
N ASP A 619 -4.04 -24.52 21.44
CA ASP A 619 -5.04 -23.89 22.30
C ASP A 619 -6.40 -23.71 21.60
N HIS A 620 -6.47 -23.97 20.30
CA HIS A 620 -7.69 -24.00 19.50
C HIS A 620 -8.19 -25.43 19.26
N ARG A 621 -9.46 -25.52 18.85
CA ARG A 621 -10.07 -26.75 18.34
C ARG A 621 -10.09 -26.67 16.81
N TRP A 622 -9.94 -27.80 16.13
CA TRP A 622 -10.22 -27.82 14.69
C TRP A 622 -11.74 -27.78 14.48
N LEU A 623 -12.18 -27.18 13.38
CA LEU A 623 -13.58 -27.08 12.98
C LEU A 623 -13.71 -27.49 11.52
N ALA A 624 -14.69 -28.33 11.21
CA ALA A 624 -15.07 -28.63 9.84
C ALA A 624 -16.59 -28.62 9.69
N ALA A 625 -17.07 -28.35 8.48
CA ALA A 625 -18.47 -28.46 8.16
C ALA A 625 -18.72 -28.84 6.71
N GLN A 626 -19.78 -29.62 6.52
CA GLN A 626 -20.33 -29.93 5.22
C GLN A 626 -21.31 -28.84 4.82
N ILE A 627 -21.08 -28.31 3.62
CA ILE A 627 -21.80 -27.21 3.02
C ILE A 627 -22.45 -27.76 1.76
N GLY A 628 -23.76 -27.64 1.63
CA GLY A 628 -24.52 -28.05 0.45
C GLY A 628 -25.35 -26.91 -0.11
N ALA A 629 -25.80 -27.05 -1.37
CA ALA A 629 -26.83 -26.18 -1.91
C ALA A 629 -28.13 -26.31 -1.09
N ARG A 630 -28.89 -25.23 -0.97
CA ARG A 630 -30.24 -25.26 -0.39
C ARG A 630 -31.26 -25.87 -1.33
#